data_AF-A0A4V3M8E1-F1
#
_entry.id   AF-A0A4V3M8E1-F1
#
_cell.length_a   1.000
_cell.length_b   1.000
_cell.length_c   1.000
_cell.angle_alpha   90.00
_cell.angle_beta   90.00
_cell.angle_gamma   90.00
#
_symmetry.space_group_name_H-M   'P 1'
#
loop_
_entity.id
_entity.type
_entity.pdbx_description
1 polymer ?
#
loop_
_entity_poly.entity_id
_entity_poly.type
_entity_poly.pdbx_seq_one_letter_code
_entity_poly.pdbx_strand_id
1 'polypeptide(L)'
;IEQDFLTGPQVRARFPRARQLVASDTLSALQLVIDDKADVYIGNAFVATELIASRRLQGVALLRPSDLPPERLHFGIPNSKQPLAEALDLALAATSQAQRDALAQRWLSPPHWSASAQLALSQAEKRVLEQPLKIG
;
A
#
# COMPACT_ATOMS: atom_id res chain seq x y z
N ILE A 1 -10.37 -3.99 1.26
CA ILE A 1 -9.97 -3.40 -0.03
C ILE A 1 -10.84 -2.19 -0.30
N GLU A 2 -10.31 -1.19 -0.98
CA GLU A 2 -11.12 -0.06 -1.46
C GLU A 2 -11.98 -0.49 -2.66
N GLN A 3 -13.15 0.13 -2.76
CA GLN A 3 -14.04 -0.01 -3.89
C GLN A 3 -13.35 0.47 -5.16
N ASP A 4 -13.48 -0.31 -6.24
CA ASP A 4 -12.89 -0.04 -7.55
C ASP A 4 -11.36 0.12 -7.58
N PHE A 5 -10.68 -0.23 -6.48
CA PHE A 5 -9.24 -0.18 -6.40
C PHE A 5 -8.62 -1.36 -7.16
N LEU A 6 -7.61 -1.04 -7.98
CA LEU A 6 -7.01 -1.94 -8.97
C LEU A 6 -6.51 -3.27 -8.38
N THR A 7 -6.21 -3.30 -7.09
CA THR A 7 -5.63 -4.49 -6.43
C THR A 7 -6.67 -5.54 -6.04
N GLY A 8 -7.97 -5.27 -6.09
CA GLY A 8 -9.02 -6.22 -5.65
C GLY A 8 -8.86 -7.64 -6.22
N PRO A 9 -8.76 -7.82 -7.55
CA PRO A 9 -8.50 -9.12 -8.17
C PRO A 9 -7.16 -9.75 -7.76
N GLN A 10 -6.11 -8.95 -7.64
CA GLN A 10 -4.77 -9.42 -7.26
C GLN A 10 -4.74 -9.92 -5.82
N VAL A 11 -5.41 -9.21 -4.90
CA VAL A 11 -5.57 -9.61 -3.51
C VAL A 11 -6.36 -10.92 -3.42
N ARG A 12 -7.42 -11.11 -4.23
CA ARG A 12 -8.18 -12.39 -4.27
C ARG A 12 -7.31 -13.55 -4.72
N ALA A 13 -6.55 -13.35 -5.79
CA ALA A 13 -5.65 -14.37 -6.31
C ALA A 13 -4.55 -14.74 -5.30
N ARG A 14 -3.99 -13.72 -4.62
CA ARG A 14 -2.88 -13.91 -3.67
C ARG A 14 -3.32 -14.49 -2.32
N PHE A 15 -4.51 -14.13 -1.84
CA PHE A 15 -5.07 -14.53 -0.55
C PHE A 15 -6.48 -15.12 -0.74
N PRO A 16 -6.63 -16.28 -1.40
CA PRO A 16 -7.94 -16.84 -1.74
C PRO A 16 -8.78 -17.25 -0.52
N ARG A 17 -8.14 -17.45 0.63
CA ARG A 17 -8.80 -17.77 1.90
C ARG A 17 -9.19 -16.53 2.73
N ALA A 18 -8.74 -15.34 2.34
CA ALA A 18 -9.08 -14.11 3.04
C ALA A 18 -10.50 -13.66 2.67
N ARG A 19 -11.29 -13.32 3.68
CA ARG A 19 -12.60 -12.68 3.46
C ARG A 19 -12.38 -11.22 3.10
N GLN A 20 -12.85 -10.80 1.93
CA GLN A 20 -12.70 -9.42 1.49
C GLN A 20 -13.85 -8.55 1.98
N LEU A 21 -13.50 -7.47 2.67
CA LEU A 21 -14.39 -6.35 2.95
C LEU A 21 -14.09 -5.22 1.97
N VAL A 22 -15.15 -4.60 1.45
CA VAL A 22 -15.07 -3.45 0.53
C VAL A 22 -15.41 -2.19 1.31
N ALA A 23 -14.56 -1.18 1.22
CA ALA A 23 -14.77 0.16 1.79
C ALA A 23 -14.85 1.19 0.66
N SER A 24 -15.55 2.30 0.87
CA SER A 24 -15.73 3.35 -0.14
C SER A 24 -14.44 4.09 -0.52
N ASP A 25 -13.49 4.18 0.41
CA ASP A 25 -12.25 4.95 0.29
C ASP A 25 -11.21 4.48 1.32
N THR A 26 -9.98 4.98 1.21
CA THR A 26 -8.86 4.63 2.10
C THR A 26 -9.17 4.90 3.57
N LEU A 27 -9.81 6.04 3.89
CA LEU A 27 -10.09 6.41 5.29
C LEU A 27 -11.08 5.42 5.91
N SER A 28 -12.14 5.09 5.18
CA SER A 28 -13.14 4.09 5.58
C SER A 28 -12.51 2.70 5.73
N ALA A 29 -11.56 2.34 4.85
CA ALA A 29 -10.83 1.08 4.95
C ALA A 29 -9.94 1.02 6.19
N LEU A 30 -9.24 2.11 6.53
CA LEU A 30 -8.46 2.22 7.77
C LEU A 30 -9.37 2.14 9.01
N GLN A 31 -10.54 2.78 8.98
CA GLN A 31 -11.49 2.73 10.09
C GLN A 31 -12.00 1.31 10.36
N LEU A 32 -12.22 0.50 9.31
CA LEU A 32 -12.59 -0.93 9.50
C LEU A 32 -11.51 -1.71 10.26
N VAL A 33 -10.23 -1.36 10.10
CA VAL A 33 -9.14 -1.99 10.86
C VAL A 33 -9.14 -1.50 12.31
N ILE A 34 -9.30 -0.19 12.53
CA ILE A 34 -9.37 0.41 13.86
C ILE A 34 -10.56 -0.16 14.68
N ASP A 35 -11.69 -0.42 14.01
CA ASP A 35 -12.91 -0.97 14.62
C ASP A 35 -12.88 -2.50 14.81
N ASP A 36 -11.76 -3.17 14.58
CA ASP A 36 -11.62 -4.64 14.59
C ASP A 36 -12.57 -5.39 13.63
N LYS A 37 -13.09 -4.70 12.60
CA LYS A 37 -13.94 -5.31 11.56
C LYS A 37 -13.10 -5.99 10.46
N ALA A 38 -11.86 -5.53 10.27
CA ALA A 38 -10.90 -6.07 9.33
C ALA A 38 -9.52 -6.26 9.99
N ASP A 39 -8.86 -7.38 9.74
CA ASP A 39 -7.52 -7.63 10.32
C ASP A 39 -6.42 -6.79 9.65
N VAL A 40 -6.58 -6.47 8.37
CA VAL A 40 -5.60 -5.73 7.57
C VAL A 40 -6.26 -4.98 6.42
N TYR A 41 -5.70 -3.81 6.11
CA TYR A 41 -5.98 -3.07 4.89
C TYR A 41 -4.78 -3.14 3.95
N ILE A 42 -5.04 -3.43 2.66
CA ILE A 42 -4.05 -3.44 1.59
C ILE A 42 -4.40 -2.31 0.63
N GLY A 43 -3.47 -1.37 0.47
CA GLY A 43 -3.57 -0.27 -0.49
C GLY A 43 -2.34 0.65 -0.45
N ASN A 44 -2.51 1.91 -0.83
CA ASN A 44 -1.39 2.82 -1.04
C ASN A 44 -0.78 3.31 0.29
N ALA A 45 0.50 2.97 0.53
CA ALA A 45 1.17 3.31 1.77
C ALA A 45 1.38 4.82 1.98
N PHE A 46 1.56 5.60 0.91
CA PHE A 46 1.71 7.06 1.02
C PHE A 46 0.40 7.73 1.40
N VAL A 47 -0.72 7.31 0.79
CA VAL A 47 -2.06 7.81 1.14
C VAL A 47 -2.41 7.44 2.58
N ALA A 48 -2.15 6.19 2.98
CA ALA A 48 -2.36 5.77 4.36
C ALA A 48 -1.48 6.56 5.35
N THR A 49 -0.21 6.82 5.02
CA THR A 49 0.70 7.64 5.85
C THR A 49 0.15 9.05 6.06
N GLU A 50 -0.30 9.70 4.99
CA GLU A 50 -0.90 11.03 5.06
C GLU A 50 -2.15 11.01 5.95
N LEU A 51 -3.08 10.09 5.70
CA LEU A 51 -4.36 10.06 6.43
C LEU A 51 -4.19 9.73 7.91
N ILE A 52 -3.30 8.79 8.25
CA ILE A 52 -2.98 8.47 9.64
C ILE A 52 -2.46 9.73 10.35
N ALA A 53 -1.55 10.47 9.71
CA ALA A 53 -0.97 11.68 10.29
C ALA A 53 -1.98 12.84 10.38
N SER A 54 -2.65 13.17 9.27
CA SER A 54 -3.52 14.35 9.17
C SER A 54 -4.84 14.21 9.94
N ARG A 55 -5.36 12.98 10.04
CA ARG A 55 -6.55 12.66 10.85
C ARG A 55 -6.22 12.20 12.27
N ARG A 56 -4.92 12.09 12.62
CA ARG A 56 -4.43 11.62 13.93
C ARG A 56 -5.04 10.27 14.31
N LEU A 57 -5.12 9.35 13.34
CA LEU A 57 -5.68 8.03 13.57
C LEU A 57 -4.80 7.26 14.55
N GLN A 58 -5.44 6.56 15.50
CA GLN A 58 -4.78 5.70 16.47
C GLN A 58 -5.28 4.26 16.30
N GLY A 59 -4.54 3.29 16.82
CA GLY A 59 -4.91 1.87 16.70
C GLY A 59 -4.64 1.25 15.33
N VAL A 60 -4.02 1.98 14.40
CA VAL A 60 -3.58 1.47 13.10
C VAL A 60 -2.15 1.93 12.82
N ALA A 61 -1.38 1.06 12.17
CA ALA A 61 -0.03 1.36 11.73
C ALA A 61 0.26 0.63 10.42
N LEU A 62 1.24 1.14 9.67
CA LEU A 62 1.75 0.43 8.51
C LEU A 62 2.51 -0.81 8.96
N LEU A 63 2.09 -1.97 8.46
CA LEU A 63 2.78 -3.23 8.71
C LEU A 63 3.99 -3.32 7.79
N ARG A 64 3.79 -3.79 6.56
CA ARG A 64 4.88 -4.03 5.60
C ARG A 64 4.45 -3.71 4.18
N PRO A 65 5.39 -3.53 3.25
CA PRO A 65 5.09 -3.58 1.83
C PRO A 65 4.38 -4.90 1.47
N SER A 66 3.34 -4.83 0.64
CA SER A 66 2.72 -6.02 0.09
C SER A 66 3.65 -6.70 -0.92
N ASP A 67 3.49 -8.01 -1.12
CA ASP A 67 4.16 -8.76 -2.18
C ASP A 67 3.35 -8.75 -3.50
N LEU A 68 2.35 -7.88 -3.60
CA LEU A 68 1.59 -7.67 -4.83
C LEU A 68 2.44 -6.87 -5.83
N PRO A 69 2.18 -7.02 -7.15
CA PRO A 69 2.83 -6.22 -8.16
C PRO A 69 2.66 -4.72 -7.88
N PRO A 70 3.69 -3.90 -8.14
CA PRO A 70 3.61 -2.47 -7.88
C PRO A 70 2.52 -1.81 -8.73
N GLU A 71 1.77 -0.91 -8.12
CA GLU A 71 0.81 -0.06 -8.79
C GLU A 71 1.54 0.94 -9.70
N ARG A 72 1.05 1.12 -10.92
CA ARG A 72 1.56 2.13 -11.85
C ARG A 72 0.45 3.11 -12.21
N LEU A 73 0.70 4.38 -11.91
CA LEU A 73 -0.19 5.48 -12.27
C LEU A 73 0.21 6.07 -13.62
N HIS A 74 -0.78 6.37 -14.45
CA HIS A 74 -0.61 6.96 -15.78
C HIS A 74 -1.67 8.03 -15.99
N PHE A 75 -1.42 8.96 -16.91
CA PHE A 75 -2.45 9.87 -17.37
C PHE A 75 -3.43 9.15 -18.29
N GLY A 76 -4.73 9.25 -18.00
CA GLY A 76 -5.79 8.79 -18.90
C GLY A 76 -6.16 9.88 -19.89
N ILE A 77 -6.03 9.60 -21.19
CA ILE A 77 -6.32 10.56 -22.27
C ILE A 77 -7.35 9.94 -23.24
N PRO A 78 -8.36 10.69 -23.73
CA PRO A 78 -9.26 10.17 -24.76
C PRO A 78 -8.51 9.76 -26.02
N ASN A 79 -8.88 8.62 -26.62
CA ASN A 79 -8.22 8.09 -27.82
C ASN A 79 -8.13 9.09 -28.99
N SER A 80 -9.09 10.03 -29.10
CA SER A 80 -9.09 11.07 -30.13
C SER A 80 -8.02 12.15 -29.93
N LYS A 81 -7.28 12.15 -28.82
CA LYS A 81 -6.27 13.15 -28.46
C LYS A 81 -4.86 12.56 -28.41
N GLN A 82 -4.53 11.68 -29.35
CA GLN A 82 -3.22 11.02 -29.43
C GLN A 82 -2.02 11.98 -29.36
N PRO A 83 -2.01 13.15 -30.04
CA PRO A 83 -0.87 14.08 -29.93
C PRO A 83 -0.62 14.61 -28.50
N LEU A 84 -1.67 14.70 -27.67
CA LEU A 84 -1.52 15.10 -26.27
C LEU A 84 -0.88 13.99 -25.43
N ALA A 85 -1.25 12.73 -25.68
CA ALA A 85 -0.63 11.59 -25.01
C ALA A 85 0.88 11.55 -25.30
N GLU A 86 1.26 11.70 -26.58
CA GLU A 86 2.66 11.74 -26.99
C GLU A 86 3.44 12.90 -26.38
N ALA A 87 2.84 14.10 -26.32
CA ALA A 87 3.47 15.25 -25.69
C ALA A 87 3.69 15.05 -24.18
N LEU A 88 2.71 14.44 -23.48
CA LEU A 88 2.84 14.10 -22.06
C LEU A 88 3.91 13.04 -21.84
N ASP A 89 3.96 12.00 -22.66
CA ASP A 89 4.97 10.94 -22.56
C ASP A 89 6.38 11.49 -22.80
N LEU A 90 6.57 12.36 -23.79
CA LEU A 90 7.85 13.03 -24.04
C LEU A 90 8.27 13.90 -22.84
N ALA A 91 7.34 14.68 -22.27
CA ALA A 91 7.62 15.51 -21.11
C ALA A 91 7.98 14.66 -19.87
N LEU A 92 7.25 13.56 -19.64
CA LEU A 92 7.53 12.62 -18.57
C LEU A 92 8.87 11.93 -18.76
N ALA A 93 9.24 11.54 -19.98
CA ALA A 93 10.53 10.93 -20.29
C ALA A 93 11.69 11.91 -20.09
N ALA A 94 11.50 13.18 -20.45
CA ALA A 94 12.49 14.24 -20.30
C ALA A 94 12.71 14.68 -18.84
N THR A 95 11.83 14.28 -17.90
CA THR A 95 11.99 14.61 -16.48
C THR A 95 13.19 13.86 -15.89
N SER A 96 14.18 14.59 -15.39
CA SER A 96 15.39 14.00 -14.81
C SER A 96 15.11 13.29 -13.48
N GLN A 97 15.98 12.35 -13.09
CA GLN A 97 15.84 11.66 -11.80
C GLN A 97 15.82 12.64 -10.62
N ALA A 98 16.68 13.67 -10.64
CA ALA A 98 16.72 14.70 -9.60
C ALA A 98 15.39 15.46 -9.47
N GLN A 99 14.70 15.74 -10.58
CA GLN A 99 13.37 16.37 -10.55
C GLN A 99 12.32 15.42 -9.98
N ARG A 100 12.37 14.12 -10.33
CA ARG A 100 11.47 13.10 -9.76
C ARG A 100 11.67 12.97 -8.26
N ASP A 101 12.92 12.93 -7.81
CA ASP A 101 13.27 12.84 -6.39
C ASP A 101 12.81 14.08 -5.63
N ALA A 102 12.99 15.28 -6.18
CA ALA A 102 12.50 16.53 -5.60
C ALA A 102 10.96 16.55 -5.48
N LEU A 103 10.24 16.05 -6.49
CA LEU A 103 8.78 15.91 -6.43
C LEU A 103 8.36 14.91 -5.35
N ALA A 104 9.03 13.76 -5.26
CA ALA A 104 8.77 12.76 -4.24
C ALA A 104 9.02 13.33 -2.83
N GLN A 105 10.16 13.98 -2.60
CA GLN A 105 10.47 14.59 -1.29
C GLN A 105 9.47 15.67 -0.88
N ARG A 106 8.94 16.43 -1.85
CA ARG A 106 7.98 17.50 -1.58
C ARG A 106 6.59 16.97 -1.23
N TRP A 107 6.13 15.92 -1.91
CA TRP A 107 4.72 15.49 -1.85
C TRP A 107 4.50 14.15 -1.16
N LEU A 108 5.52 13.31 -1.04
CA LEU A 108 5.40 11.95 -0.52
C LEU A 108 6.12 11.85 0.83
N SER A 109 5.37 11.94 1.91
CA SER A 109 5.88 11.61 3.24
C SER A 109 6.31 10.15 3.27
N PRO A 110 7.57 9.84 3.64
CA PRO A 110 8.05 8.46 3.69
C PRO A 110 7.19 7.59 4.62
N PRO A 111 6.74 6.40 4.17
CA PRO A 111 5.99 5.50 5.01
C PRO A 111 6.81 5.02 6.21
N HIS A 112 6.26 5.17 7.42
CA HIS A 112 6.87 4.68 8.66
C HIS A 112 6.31 3.31 9.02
N TRP A 113 7.09 2.26 8.76
CA TRP A 113 6.72 0.88 9.05
C TRP A 113 6.84 0.56 10.55
N SER A 114 5.86 -0.16 11.09
CA SER A 114 5.84 -0.58 12.48
C SER A 114 6.97 -1.56 12.82
N ALA A 115 7.48 -1.50 14.05
CA ALA A 115 8.52 -2.40 14.55
C ALA A 115 8.09 -3.88 14.51
N SER A 116 6.81 -4.16 14.75
CA SER A 116 6.24 -5.51 14.63
C SER A 116 6.38 -6.10 13.22
N ALA A 117 6.44 -5.26 12.18
CA ALA A 117 6.71 -5.73 10.83
C ALA A 117 8.20 -5.93 10.53
N GLN A 118 9.09 -5.28 11.29
CA GLN A 118 10.53 -5.53 11.27
C GLN A 118 10.86 -6.86 11.98
N LEU A 119 9.99 -7.31 12.89
CA LEU A 119 10.06 -8.60 13.59
C LEU A 119 9.48 -9.79 12.79
N ALA A 120 9.43 -9.68 11.45
CA ALA A 120 9.08 -10.83 10.62
C ALA A 120 10.12 -11.94 10.84
N LEU A 121 9.73 -12.98 11.60
CA LEU A 121 10.60 -14.08 12.00
C LEU A 121 11.45 -14.57 10.81
N SER A 122 12.76 -14.59 11.02
CA SER A 122 13.71 -15.24 10.12
C SER A 122 13.33 -16.72 9.93
N GLN A 123 13.81 -17.35 8.86
CA GLN A 123 13.56 -18.79 8.67
C GLN A 123 14.08 -19.64 9.84
N ALA A 124 15.13 -19.17 10.53
CA ALA A 124 15.66 -19.83 11.72
C ALA A 124 14.66 -19.72 12.89
N GLU A 125 14.11 -18.53 13.15
CA GLU A 125 13.14 -18.31 14.22
C GLU A 125 11.81 -19.04 13.97
N LYS A 126 11.33 -19.08 12.72
CA LYS A 126 10.15 -19.89 12.37
C LYS A 126 10.35 -21.37 12.67
N ARG A 127 11.53 -21.91 12.34
CA ARG A 127 11.87 -23.31 12.58
C ARG A 127 11.98 -23.64 14.09
N VAL A 128 12.35 -22.67 14.92
CA VAL A 128 12.36 -22.80 16.38
C VAL A 128 10.94 -22.86 16.95
N LEU A 129 10.01 -22.06 16.41
CA LEU A 129 8.60 -22.05 16.84
C LEU A 129 7.78 -23.25 16.34
N GLU A 130 8.24 -23.94 15.29
CA GLU A 130 7.65 -25.21 14.81
C GLU A 130 7.93 -26.39 15.77
N GLN A 131 8.91 -26.26 16.65
CA GLN A 131 9.17 -27.21 17.72
C GLN A 131 8.48 -26.74 19.01
N PRO A 132 7.87 -27.65 19.80
CA PRO A 132 7.24 -27.25 21.05
C PRO A 132 8.30 -26.67 21.99
N LEU A 133 8.21 -25.36 22.20
CA LEU A 133 9.08 -24.63 23.13
C LEU A 133 8.85 -25.17 24.55
N LYS A 134 9.85 -25.86 25.09
CA LYS A 134 9.92 -26.09 26.54
C LYS A 134 10.39 -24.81 27.19
N ILE A 135 9.44 -24.01 27.66
CA ILE A 135 9.73 -22.86 28.53
C ILE A 135 9.70 -23.40 29.97
N GLY A 136 10.84 -23.29 30.64
CA GLY A 136 11.00 -23.55 32.07
C GLY A 136 10.88 -22.28 32.89
#